data_AF-U1PG40-F1
#
_entry.id   AF-U1PG40-F1
#
_cell.length_a   1.000
_cell.length_b   1.000
_cell.length_c   1.000
_cell.angle_alpha   90.00
_cell.angle_beta   90.00
_cell.angle_gamma   90.00
#
_symmetry.space_group_name_H-M   'P 1'
#
loop_
_entity.id
_entity.type
_entity.pdbx_description
1 polymer ?
#
loop_
_entity_poly.entity_id
_entity_poly.type
_entity_poly.pdbx_seq_one_letter_code
_entity_poly.pdbx_strand_id
1 'polypeptide(L)'
;MPRTNRSLPITASAPGAIEPGETLAVNYTVQNIGGAEGSESSINLLVEGAVEDSDGGVTLAPDESATGSFSFGDTAQYDGELLNWTVKLQDAGKTSSGQTGVGAQPGSEIVIQSIDYPSSIAPTDTLSVDYTLENLGLEDGTESYVDLKVNGTDSTFDDTDNDVTVPGGGTTSGTLTFDNVSGQFNPGDTIEFTVELWDFGDVAAGNATIETPDGPSLQLESATAPEVVETNGILTVNYTLTNNGGTNGTESAVELVINDTVEDTDTNVTVPAGDTVTGSLSFG
;
A
#
# COMPACT_ATOMS: atom_id res chain seq x y z
N MET A 1 -49.30 1.07 -48.74
CA MET A 1 -48.98 -0.17 -48.01
C MET A 1 -48.04 0.19 -46.88
N PRO A 2 -48.28 -0.22 -45.63
CA PRO A 2 -47.30 -0.02 -44.57
C PRO A 2 -46.08 -0.88 -44.94
N ARG A 3 -44.90 -0.28 -44.95
CA ARG A 3 -43.65 -1.04 -45.02
C ARG A 3 -43.55 -1.78 -43.69
N THR A 4 -43.78 -3.08 -43.67
CA THR A 4 -43.48 -3.91 -42.49
C THR A 4 -41.97 -3.85 -42.28
N ASN A 5 -41.56 -3.17 -41.22
CA ASN A 5 -40.16 -2.97 -40.92
C ASN A 5 -39.57 -4.29 -40.40
N ARG A 6 -38.49 -4.78 -41.01
CA ARG A 6 -37.70 -5.89 -40.50
C ARG A 6 -36.63 -5.31 -39.58
N SER A 7 -36.51 -5.85 -38.37
CA SER A 7 -35.54 -5.37 -37.39
C SER A 7 -35.05 -6.54 -36.56
N LEU A 8 -33.78 -6.89 -36.76
CA LEU A 8 -33.08 -7.98 -36.07
C LEU A 8 -31.95 -7.39 -35.21
N PRO A 9 -32.22 -6.79 -34.05
CA PRO A 9 -31.17 -6.51 -33.07
C PRO A 9 -30.45 -7.80 -32.66
N ILE A 10 -29.17 -7.65 -32.37
CA ILE A 10 -28.34 -8.68 -31.76
C ILE A 10 -27.74 -8.14 -30.46
N THR A 11 -27.69 -8.98 -29.44
CA THR A 11 -26.89 -8.77 -28.23
C THR A 11 -25.91 -9.93 -28.08
N ALA A 12 -24.73 -9.66 -27.54
CA ALA A 12 -23.74 -10.68 -27.25
C ALA A 12 -23.01 -10.40 -25.94
N SER A 13 -22.51 -11.45 -25.29
CA SER A 13 -21.73 -11.38 -24.06
C SER A 13 -20.69 -12.50 -23.98
N ALA A 14 -19.59 -12.22 -23.30
CA ALA A 14 -18.50 -13.15 -23.04
C ALA A 14 -17.96 -12.91 -21.61
N PRO A 15 -17.14 -13.82 -21.05
CA PRO A 15 -16.39 -13.57 -19.82
C PRO A 15 -15.53 -12.31 -19.93
N GLY A 16 -15.36 -11.59 -18.81
CA GLY A 16 -14.47 -10.43 -18.74
C GLY A 16 -13.00 -10.84 -18.89
N ALA A 17 -12.60 -11.94 -18.25
CA ALA A 17 -11.27 -12.53 -18.38
C ALA A 17 -11.34 -14.06 -18.49
N ILE A 18 -10.32 -14.64 -19.08
CA ILE A 18 -10.07 -16.09 -19.15
C ILE A 18 -8.59 -16.37 -18.92
N GLU A 19 -8.24 -17.59 -18.48
CA GLU A 19 -6.83 -18.00 -18.37
C GLU A 19 -6.23 -18.29 -19.76
N PRO A 20 -4.91 -18.14 -19.94
CA PRO A 20 -4.24 -18.51 -21.18
C PRO A 20 -4.49 -19.98 -21.56
N GLY A 21 -5.02 -20.20 -22.77
CA GLY A 21 -5.37 -21.52 -23.28
C GLY A 21 -6.77 -22.01 -22.92
N GLU A 22 -7.55 -21.24 -22.16
CA GLU A 22 -8.98 -21.49 -22.00
C GLU A 22 -9.77 -21.07 -23.24
N THR A 23 -10.89 -21.75 -23.50
CA THR A 23 -11.76 -21.39 -24.63
C THR A 23 -12.61 -20.17 -24.28
N LEU A 24 -12.54 -19.13 -25.11
CA LEU A 24 -13.47 -18.00 -25.05
C LEU A 24 -14.84 -18.44 -25.57
N ALA A 25 -15.87 -18.35 -24.72
CA ALA A 25 -17.26 -18.60 -25.11
C ALA A 25 -18.03 -17.27 -25.27
N VAL A 26 -18.55 -17.02 -26.47
CA VAL A 26 -19.33 -15.80 -26.78
C VAL A 26 -20.77 -16.18 -27.04
N ASN A 27 -21.66 -15.82 -26.12
CA ASN A 27 -23.10 -16.07 -26.25
C ASN A 27 -23.78 -14.91 -26.97
N TYR A 28 -24.80 -15.21 -27.76
CA TYR A 28 -25.57 -14.18 -28.45
C TYR A 28 -27.07 -14.45 -28.45
N THR A 29 -27.85 -13.38 -28.61
CA THR A 29 -29.30 -13.43 -28.84
C THR A 29 -29.66 -12.52 -30.01
N VAL A 30 -30.38 -13.06 -30.99
CA VAL A 30 -31.01 -12.31 -32.08
C VAL A 30 -32.51 -12.29 -31.83
N GLN A 31 -33.12 -11.11 -31.86
CA GLN A 31 -34.56 -10.96 -31.70
C GLN A 31 -35.16 -10.28 -32.92
N ASN A 32 -36.30 -10.76 -33.42
CA ASN A 32 -37.08 -10.02 -34.41
C ASN A 32 -38.09 -9.11 -33.74
N ILE A 33 -37.78 -7.81 -33.65
CA ILE A 33 -38.69 -6.78 -33.14
C ILE A 33 -39.52 -6.12 -34.26
N GLY A 34 -39.45 -6.67 -35.46
CA GLY A 34 -40.17 -6.20 -36.65
C GLY A 34 -41.54 -6.85 -36.81
N GLY A 35 -42.41 -6.21 -37.59
CA GLY A 35 -43.76 -6.70 -37.88
C GLY A 35 -43.84 -7.74 -39.01
N ALA A 36 -42.71 -8.25 -39.49
CA ALA A 36 -42.63 -9.27 -40.53
C ALA A 36 -41.49 -10.23 -40.25
N GLU A 37 -41.57 -11.43 -40.83
CA GLU A 37 -40.51 -12.43 -40.78
C GLU A 37 -39.17 -11.83 -41.24
N GLY A 38 -38.14 -12.06 -40.41
CA GLY A 38 -36.76 -11.69 -40.67
C GLY A 38 -35.91 -12.94 -40.86
N SER A 39 -35.05 -12.93 -41.87
CA SER A 39 -34.08 -13.99 -42.11
C SER A 39 -32.67 -13.41 -42.07
N GLU A 40 -31.76 -14.18 -41.52
CA GLU A 40 -30.32 -13.92 -41.53
C GLU A 40 -29.62 -15.17 -42.08
N SER A 41 -28.75 -15.00 -43.07
CA SER A 41 -28.08 -16.11 -43.74
C SER A 41 -26.96 -16.74 -42.91
N SER A 42 -26.30 -15.95 -42.07
CA SER A 42 -25.30 -16.44 -41.11
C SER A 42 -25.00 -15.43 -40.01
N ILE A 43 -24.60 -15.97 -38.86
CA ILE A 43 -24.15 -15.20 -37.70
C ILE A 43 -22.69 -15.57 -37.48
N ASN A 44 -21.80 -14.60 -37.44
CA ASN A 44 -20.36 -14.87 -37.35
C ASN A 44 -19.77 -14.29 -36.08
N LEU A 45 -18.90 -15.05 -35.43
CA LEU A 45 -17.93 -14.52 -34.48
C LEU A 45 -16.70 -14.05 -35.26
N LEU A 46 -16.32 -12.80 -35.03
CA LEU A 46 -15.04 -12.26 -35.43
C LEU A 46 -14.18 -12.06 -34.18
N VAL A 47 -12.93 -12.51 -34.20
CA VAL A 47 -11.91 -12.20 -33.19
C VAL A 47 -10.77 -11.47 -33.89
N GLU A 48 -10.37 -10.31 -33.38
CA GLU A 48 -9.38 -9.43 -34.04
C GLU A 48 -9.70 -9.13 -35.52
N GLY A 49 -11.00 -9.12 -35.84
CA GLY A 49 -11.52 -8.87 -37.19
C GLY A 49 -11.47 -10.07 -38.15
N ALA A 50 -10.91 -11.22 -37.75
CA ALA A 50 -10.96 -12.47 -38.51
C ALA A 50 -12.21 -13.27 -38.12
N VAL A 51 -12.88 -13.91 -39.09
CA VAL A 51 -14.01 -14.80 -38.80
C VAL A 51 -13.47 -16.11 -38.25
N GLU A 52 -13.81 -16.42 -37.01
CA GLU A 52 -13.33 -17.61 -36.28
C GLU A 52 -14.40 -18.70 -36.16
N ASP A 53 -15.67 -18.30 -36.04
CA ASP A 53 -16.79 -19.22 -35.89
C ASP A 53 -18.05 -18.67 -36.58
N SER A 54 -18.93 -19.56 -37.02
CA SER A 54 -20.11 -19.22 -37.81
C SER A 54 -21.28 -20.15 -37.50
N ASP A 55 -22.41 -19.55 -37.16
CA ASP A 55 -23.69 -20.25 -37.07
C ASP A 55 -24.48 -20.08 -38.37
N GLY A 56 -25.21 -21.13 -38.72
CA GLY A 56 -26.07 -21.17 -39.89
C GLY A 56 -27.23 -20.17 -39.81
N GLY A 57 -27.90 -19.97 -40.94
CA GLY A 57 -28.96 -18.99 -41.04
C GLY A 57 -30.16 -19.25 -40.13
N VAL A 58 -30.79 -18.17 -39.68
CA VAL A 58 -31.98 -18.17 -38.83
C VAL A 58 -33.14 -17.47 -39.55
N THR A 59 -34.35 -17.95 -39.33
CA THR A 59 -35.58 -17.25 -39.72
C THR A 59 -36.45 -17.10 -38.49
N LEU A 60 -36.85 -15.87 -38.20
CA LEU A 60 -37.60 -15.50 -37.00
C LEU A 60 -38.92 -14.84 -37.40
N ALA A 61 -40.02 -15.38 -36.90
CA ALA A 61 -41.31 -14.70 -36.91
C ALA A 61 -41.27 -13.41 -36.08
N PRO A 62 -42.26 -12.50 -36.23
CA PRO A 62 -42.38 -11.34 -35.34
C PRO A 62 -42.35 -11.74 -33.87
N ASP A 63 -41.59 -10.97 -33.07
CA ASP A 63 -41.37 -11.16 -31.63
C ASP A 63 -40.60 -12.44 -31.22
N GLU A 64 -40.13 -13.24 -32.18
CA GLU A 64 -39.31 -14.44 -31.93
C GLU A 64 -37.84 -14.11 -31.66
N SER A 65 -37.14 -14.98 -30.93
CA SER A 65 -35.70 -14.86 -30.67
C SER A 65 -34.98 -16.19 -30.91
N ALA A 66 -33.73 -16.10 -31.36
CA ALA A 66 -32.79 -17.21 -31.43
C ALA A 66 -31.55 -16.88 -30.59
N THR A 67 -31.02 -17.90 -29.90
CA THR A 67 -29.80 -17.79 -29.10
C THR A 67 -28.77 -18.79 -29.59
N GLY A 68 -27.49 -18.45 -29.50
CA GLY A 68 -26.38 -19.33 -29.83
C GLY A 68 -25.14 -19.01 -29.01
N SER A 69 -24.08 -19.77 -29.24
CA SER A 69 -22.81 -19.64 -28.55
C SER A 69 -21.68 -20.01 -29.51
N PHE A 70 -20.66 -19.16 -29.57
CA PHE A 70 -19.44 -19.38 -30.33
C PHE A 70 -18.28 -19.73 -29.41
N SER A 71 -17.30 -20.45 -29.94
CA SER A 71 -16.08 -20.81 -29.20
C SER A 71 -14.82 -20.40 -29.94
N PHE A 72 -13.87 -19.78 -29.25
CA PHE A 72 -12.53 -19.50 -29.76
C PHE A 72 -11.47 -20.09 -28.83
N GLY A 73 -10.69 -21.05 -29.33
CA GLY A 73 -9.75 -21.87 -28.52
C GLY A 73 -8.29 -21.42 -28.56
N ASP A 74 -7.90 -20.57 -29.51
CA ASP A 74 -6.50 -20.18 -29.74
C ASP A 74 -6.07 -19.01 -28.84
N THR A 75 -6.44 -19.05 -27.56
CA THR A 75 -6.26 -17.96 -26.60
C THR A 75 -4.87 -17.94 -25.96
N ALA A 76 -4.16 -19.07 -25.93
CA ALA A 76 -2.84 -19.17 -25.28
C ALA A 76 -1.78 -18.21 -25.86
N GLN A 77 -1.94 -17.78 -27.12
CA GLN A 77 -1.03 -16.83 -27.76
C GLN A 77 -1.28 -15.36 -27.37
N TYR A 78 -2.36 -15.10 -26.64
CA TYR A 78 -2.80 -13.76 -26.23
C TYR A 78 -2.59 -13.52 -24.73
N ASP A 79 -1.75 -14.30 -24.05
CA ASP A 79 -1.47 -14.11 -22.61
C ASP A 79 -0.99 -12.67 -22.32
N GLY A 80 -1.69 -11.99 -21.41
CA GLY A 80 -1.47 -10.57 -21.12
C GLY A 80 -2.06 -9.61 -22.17
N GLU A 81 -2.94 -10.07 -23.05
CA GLU A 81 -3.54 -9.27 -24.11
C GLU A 81 -5.08 -9.21 -24.04
N LEU A 82 -5.64 -8.18 -24.68
CA LEU A 82 -7.07 -7.99 -24.86
C LEU A 82 -7.53 -8.59 -26.20
N LEU A 83 -8.48 -9.51 -26.14
CA LEU A 83 -9.18 -10.03 -27.31
C LEU A 83 -10.42 -9.18 -27.61
N ASN A 84 -10.41 -8.52 -28.76
CA ASN A 84 -11.58 -7.84 -29.31
C ASN A 84 -12.41 -8.84 -30.13
N TRP A 85 -13.66 -9.01 -29.73
CA TRP A 85 -14.60 -9.89 -30.43
C TRP A 85 -15.82 -9.13 -30.92
N THR A 86 -16.42 -9.61 -32.00
CA THR A 86 -17.63 -9.05 -32.60
C THR A 86 -18.51 -10.16 -33.12
N VAL A 87 -19.76 -10.21 -32.68
CA VAL A 87 -20.80 -11.03 -33.30
C VAL A 87 -21.51 -10.21 -34.37
N LYS A 88 -21.57 -10.73 -35.60
CA LYS A 88 -22.11 -10.03 -36.78
C LYS A 88 -23.19 -10.83 -37.49
N LEU A 89 -24.35 -10.20 -37.71
CA LEU A 89 -25.37 -10.62 -38.67
C LEU A 89 -24.94 -10.18 -40.08
N GLN A 90 -24.76 -11.10 -41.03
CA GLN A 90 -24.23 -10.77 -42.36
C GLN A 90 -25.20 -9.94 -43.21
N ASP A 91 -26.46 -10.35 -43.28
CA ASP A 91 -27.48 -9.74 -44.14
C ASP A 91 -27.99 -8.43 -43.51
N ALA A 92 -28.29 -8.46 -42.21
CA ALA A 92 -28.76 -7.28 -41.49
C ALA A 92 -27.64 -6.26 -41.22
N GLY A 93 -26.37 -6.69 -41.30
CA GLY A 93 -25.20 -5.86 -41.03
C GLY A 93 -25.13 -5.33 -39.58
N LYS A 94 -25.81 -6.01 -38.65
CA LYS A 94 -25.83 -5.65 -37.23
C LYS A 94 -24.72 -6.35 -36.49
N THR A 95 -24.15 -5.66 -35.51
CA THR A 95 -23.04 -6.17 -34.70
C THR A 95 -23.30 -5.96 -33.22
N SER A 96 -22.73 -6.84 -32.40
CA SER A 96 -22.53 -6.65 -30.97
C SER A 96 -21.09 -7.05 -30.65
N SER A 97 -20.35 -6.17 -29.97
CA SER A 97 -18.92 -6.34 -29.73
C SER A 97 -18.60 -6.27 -28.24
N GLY A 98 -17.44 -6.79 -27.86
CA GLY A 98 -16.90 -6.69 -26.52
C GLY A 98 -15.43 -7.07 -26.48
N GLN A 99 -14.87 -7.08 -25.28
CA GLN A 99 -13.48 -7.41 -25.02
C GLN A 99 -13.39 -8.47 -23.93
N THR A 100 -12.38 -9.33 -24.04
CA THR A 100 -12.03 -10.31 -23.00
C THR A 100 -10.53 -10.28 -22.81
N GLY A 101 -10.07 -10.10 -21.57
CA GLY A 101 -8.65 -10.19 -21.26
C GLY A 101 -8.21 -11.65 -21.11
N VAL A 102 -6.99 -11.95 -21.52
CA VAL A 102 -6.40 -13.29 -21.35
C VAL A 102 -5.28 -13.17 -20.32
N GLY A 103 -5.40 -13.90 -19.21
CA GLY A 103 -4.49 -13.82 -18.06
C GLY A 103 -4.74 -12.66 -17.09
N ALA A 104 -5.48 -11.61 -17.50
CA ALA A 104 -5.87 -10.48 -16.65
C ALA A 104 -7.20 -9.86 -17.11
N GLN A 105 -7.79 -8.98 -16.30
CA GLN A 105 -9.08 -8.34 -16.63
C GLN A 105 -8.92 -7.15 -17.59
N PRO A 106 -9.92 -6.85 -18.43
CA PRO A 106 -9.97 -5.60 -19.18
C PRO A 106 -10.05 -4.38 -18.27
N GLY A 107 -9.50 -3.26 -18.74
CA GLY A 107 -9.40 -2.04 -17.95
C GLY A 107 -8.22 -2.08 -16.97
N SER A 108 -8.29 -1.22 -15.96
CA SER A 108 -7.34 -1.16 -14.85
C SER A 108 -8.03 -1.60 -13.57
N GLU A 109 -7.32 -2.34 -12.71
CA GLU A 109 -7.76 -2.73 -11.37
C GLU A 109 -6.54 -2.66 -10.45
N ILE A 110 -6.35 -1.55 -9.75
CA ILE A 110 -5.18 -1.32 -8.90
C ILE A 110 -5.49 -1.73 -7.46
N VAL A 111 -4.63 -2.57 -6.88
CA VAL A 111 -4.69 -3.03 -5.49
C VAL A 111 -3.37 -2.78 -4.78
N ILE A 112 -3.39 -2.75 -3.45
CA ILE A 112 -2.19 -2.71 -2.62
C ILE A 112 -1.65 -4.14 -2.52
N GLN A 113 -0.57 -4.42 -3.23
CA GLN A 113 0.10 -5.73 -3.17
C GLN A 113 0.80 -5.94 -1.83
N SER A 114 1.52 -4.92 -1.36
CA SER A 114 2.24 -4.99 -0.09
C SER A 114 2.53 -3.61 0.49
N ILE A 115 2.71 -3.58 1.80
CA ILE A 115 3.30 -2.47 2.53
C ILE A 115 4.46 -3.00 3.38
N ASP A 116 5.56 -2.24 3.48
CA ASP A 116 6.73 -2.53 4.30
C ASP A 116 7.04 -1.33 5.20
N TYR A 117 7.32 -1.61 6.47
CA TYR A 117 7.47 -0.60 7.49
C TYR A 117 8.22 -1.16 8.71
N PRO A 118 8.90 -0.30 9.49
CA PRO A 118 9.58 -0.75 10.71
C PRO A 118 8.56 -1.16 11.79
N SER A 119 8.83 -2.27 12.49
CA SER A 119 8.01 -2.71 13.63
C SER A 119 8.16 -1.82 14.87
N SER A 120 9.29 -1.11 14.97
CA SER A 120 9.56 -0.12 16.02
C SER A 120 10.35 1.06 15.50
N ILE A 121 10.13 2.24 16.07
CA ILE A 121 10.86 3.47 15.74
C ILE A 121 11.19 4.26 17.00
N ALA A 122 12.30 5.01 17.00
CA ALA A 122 12.59 5.91 18.10
C ALA A 122 11.59 7.09 18.11
N PRO A 123 11.34 7.73 19.26
CA PRO A 123 10.39 8.85 19.36
C PRO A 123 10.68 10.02 18.41
N THR A 124 11.94 10.21 18.02
CA THR A 124 12.40 11.29 17.14
C THR A 124 12.47 10.89 15.67
N ASP A 125 12.23 9.62 15.35
CA ASP A 125 12.33 9.11 14.00
C ASP A 125 11.02 9.31 13.24
N THR A 126 11.12 9.31 11.92
CA THR A 126 10.00 9.28 10.99
C THR A 126 9.50 7.85 10.82
N LEU A 127 8.19 7.64 10.85
CA LEU A 127 7.59 6.41 10.34
C LEU A 127 7.61 6.48 8.80
N SER A 128 8.34 5.57 8.14
CA SER A 128 8.34 5.40 6.69
C SER A 128 7.58 4.13 6.34
N VAL A 129 6.62 4.23 5.42
CA VAL A 129 5.80 3.11 4.93
C VAL A 129 6.01 3.02 3.43
N ASP A 130 6.77 2.03 2.99
CA ASP A 130 6.89 1.70 1.58
C ASP A 130 5.65 0.92 1.14
N TYR A 131 5.10 1.24 -0.02
CA TYR A 131 3.98 0.52 -0.59
C TYR A 131 4.31 0.03 -2.00
N THR A 132 3.69 -1.07 -2.40
CA THR A 132 3.70 -1.56 -3.79
C THR A 132 2.27 -1.79 -4.22
N LEU A 133 1.87 -1.14 -5.30
CA LEU A 133 0.61 -1.32 -5.98
C LEU A 133 0.78 -2.33 -7.12
N GLU A 134 -0.26 -3.10 -7.41
CA GLU A 134 -0.35 -4.03 -8.53
C GLU A 134 -1.62 -3.74 -9.33
N ASN A 135 -1.49 -3.67 -10.65
CA ASN A 135 -2.62 -3.55 -11.55
C ASN A 135 -2.97 -4.93 -12.12
N LEU A 136 -4.10 -5.49 -11.68
CA LEU A 136 -4.63 -6.78 -12.12
C LEU A 136 -5.34 -6.69 -13.48
N GLY A 137 -5.49 -5.46 -14.01
CA GLY A 137 -6.04 -5.18 -15.33
C GLY A 137 -4.97 -5.07 -16.41
N LEU A 138 -5.38 -5.12 -17.68
CA LEU A 138 -4.50 -5.06 -18.85
C LEU A 138 -4.22 -3.64 -19.37
N GLU A 139 -4.99 -2.65 -18.93
CA GLU A 139 -4.78 -1.24 -19.29
C GLU A 139 -4.08 -0.50 -18.15
N ASP A 140 -3.23 0.47 -18.50
CA ASP A 140 -2.59 1.34 -17.52
C ASP A 140 -3.67 2.05 -16.67
N GLY A 141 -3.50 2.02 -15.36
CA GLY A 141 -4.36 2.71 -14.40
C GLY A 141 -3.62 3.86 -13.72
N THR A 142 -4.38 4.81 -13.21
CA THR A 142 -3.87 5.87 -12.34
C THR A 142 -4.73 5.90 -11.08
N GLU A 143 -4.08 5.80 -9.92
CA GLU A 143 -4.70 6.11 -8.63
C GLU A 143 -4.45 7.59 -8.33
N SER A 144 -5.54 8.35 -8.14
CA SER A 144 -5.45 9.78 -7.87
C SER A 144 -4.72 10.05 -6.55
N TYR A 145 -4.98 9.26 -5.51
CA TYR A 145 -4.39 9.45 -4.18
C TYR A 145 -4.07 8.12 -3.51
N VAL A 146 -2.81 7.96 -3.10
CA VAL A 146 -2.37 6.91 -2.17
C VAL A 146 -2.12 7.58 -0.83
N ASP A 147 -3.03 7.37 0.10
CA ASP A 147 -3.08 8.12 1.36
C ASP A 147 -2.55 7.29 2.54
N LEU A 148 -1.69 7.89 3.35
CA LEU A 148 -1.34 7.39 4.68
C LEU A 148 -2.24 8.07 5.72
N LYS A 149 -2.83 7.27 6.59
CA LYS A 149 -3.65 7.77 7.71
C LYS A 149 -3.22 7.13 9.01
N VAL A 150 -2.78 7.95 9.96
CA VAL A 150 -2.35 7.52 11.29
C VAL A 150 -3.48 7.71 12.28
N ASN A 151 -3.83 6.66 13.01
CA ASN A 151 -4.86 6.70 14.03
C ASN A 151 -4.43 7.61 15.20
N GLY A 152 -5.34 8.47 15.64
CA GLY A 152 -5.09 9.42 16.73
C GLY A 152 -4.53 10.77 16.28
N THR A 153 -4.32 11.00 14.98
CA THR A 153 -4.07 12.33 14.43
C THR A 153 -5.39 13.04 14.12
N ASP A 154 -5.41 14.37 14.19
CA ASP A 154 -6.54 15.20 13.75
C ASP A 154 -6.52 15.45 12.23
N SER A 155 -5.62 14.81 11.49
CA SER A 155 -5.52 14.98 10.05
C SER A 155 -6.54 14.11 9.31
N THR A 156 -6.89 14.54 8.10
CA THR A 156 -7.70 13.70 7.20
C THR A 156 -6.83 12.58 6.63
N PHE A 157 -5.61 12.96 6.22
CA PHE A 157 -4.51 12.10 5.78
C PHE A 157 -3.20 12.73 6.25
N ASP A 158 -2.24 11.92 6.66
CA ASP A 158 -0.94 12.36 7.19
C ASP A 158 0.11 12.51 6.09
N ASP A 159 0.00 11.74 5.01
CA ASP A 159 0.79 11.88 3.77
C ASP A 159 -0.02 11.37 2.57
N THR A 160 0.29 11.87 1.37
CA THR A 160 -0.42 11.53 0.12
C THR A 160 0.54 11.57 -1.07
N ASP A 161 0.66 10.44 -1.76
CA ASP A 161 1.18 10.42 -3.13
C ASP A 161 0.05 10.66 -4.13
N ASN A 162 0.31 11.45 -5.18
CA ASN A 162 -0.71 11.89 -6.14
C ASN A 162 -0.44 11.32 -7.54
N ASP A 163 -1.52 10.99 -8.27
CA ASP A 163 -1.49 10.57 -9.67
C ASP A 163 -0.52 9.36 -9.93
N VAL A 164 -0.57 8.36 -9.05
CA VAL A 164 0.30 7.18 -9.12
C VAL A 164 -0.16 6.28 -10.27
N THR A 165 0.67 6.19 -11.32
CA THR A 165 0.37 5.36 -12.49
C THR A 165 0.93 3.95 -12.33
N VAL A 166 0.12 2.94 -12.62
CA VAL A 166 0.49 1.53 -12.57
C VAL A 166 0.24 0.90 -13.94
N PRO A 167 1.29 0.44 -14.64
CA PRO A 167 1.13 -0.22 -15.95
C PRO A 167 0.19 -1.42 -15.88
N GLY A 168 -0.53 -1.72 -16.96
CA GLY A 168 -1.36 -2.93 -17.05
C GLY A 168 -0.55 -4.20 -16.76
N GLY A 169 -1.04 -5.06 -15.87
CA GLY A 169 -0.37 -6.28 -15.39
C GLY A 169 0.92 -6.03 -14.61
N GLY A 170 1.21 -4.77 -14.28
CA GLY A 170 2.46 -4.33 -13.68
C GLY A 170 2.31 -3.88 -12.23
N THR A 171 3.42 -3.40 -11.68
CA THR A 171 3.49 -2.86 -10.32
C THR A 171 4.18 -1.50 -10.30
N THR A 172 3.80 -0.65 -9.35
CA THR A 172 4.48 0.62 -9.02
C THR A 172 4.66 0.71 -7.51
N SER A 173 5.78 1.24 -7.05
CA SER A 173 6.06 1.43 -5.62
C SER A 173 6.27 2.91 -5.28
N GLY A 174 5.99 3.25 -4.03
CA GLY A 174 6.22 4.58 -3.46
C GLY A 174 6.45 4.49 -1.95
N THR A 175 6.57 5.64 -1.30
CA THR A 175 6.86 5.75 0.13
C THR A 175 6.05 6.88 0.73
N LEU A 176 5.34 6.59 1.82
CA LEU A 176 4.61 7.56 2.62
C LEU A 176 5.28 7.72 3.98
N THR A 177 5.23 8.91 4.55
CA THR A 177 5.99 9.29 5.74
C THR A 177 5.14 9.99 6.79
N PHE A 178 5.45 9.74 8.07
CA PHE A 178 4.89 10.48 9.19
C PHE A 178 6.00 10.95 10.13
N ASP A 179 6.30 12.26 10.07
CA ASP A 179 7.43 12.88 10.78
C ASP A 179 7.08 13.32 12.22
N ASN A 180 5.79 13.47 12.55
CA ASN A 180 5.36 14.10 13.81
C ASN A 180 5.13 13.11 14.96
N VAL A 181 6.00 12.09 15.09
CA VAL A 181 5.87 11.02 16.08
C VAL A 181 5.91 11.58 17.51
N SER A 182 7.00 12.25 17.89
CA SER A 182 7.15 12.85 19.23
C SER A 182 6.11 13.92 19.59
N GLY A 183 5.44 14.51 18.60
CA GLY A 183 4.41 15.52 18.83
C GLY A 183 3.03 14.93 19.15
N GLN A 184 2.79 13.68 18.77
CA GLN A 184 1.48 13.02 18.92
C GLN A 184 1.49 11.83 19.87
N PHE A 185 2.64 11.18 20.02
CA PHE A 185 2.77 9.93 20.75
C PHE A 185 3.93 9.96 21.74
N ASN A 186 3.82 9.13 22.78
CA ASN A 186 4.82 8.97 23.82
C ASN A 186 5.64 7.68 23.60
N PRO A 187 6.85 7.59 24.19
CA PRO A 187 7.58 6.35 24.25
C PRO A 187 6.75 5.20 24.82
N GLY A 188 6.72 4.06 24.13
CA GLY A 188 5.92 2.89 24.47
C GLY A 188 4.51 2.86 23.86
N ASP A 189 4.05 3.95 23.24
CA ASP A 189 2.78 3.96 22.50
C ASP A 189 2.89 3.13 21.22
N THR A 190 1.73 2.72 20.69
CA THR A 190 1.62 2.05 19.38
C THR A 190 0.99 3.02 18.39
N ILE A 191 1.65 3.19 17.25
CA ILE A 191 1.12 3.90 16.09
C ILE A 191 0.37 2.88 15.24
N GLU A 192 -0.94 3.02 15.11
CA GLU A 192 -1.76 2.27 14.16
C GLU A 192 -2.01 3.14 12.93
N PHE A 193 -1.93 2.59 11.72
CA PHE A 193 -2.14 3.35 10.49
C PHE A 193 -2.75 2.51 9.37
N THR A 194 -3.28 3.19 8.35
CA THR A 194 -3.76 2.62 7.09
C THR A 194 -3.10 3.30 5.89
N VAL A 195 -2.89 2.52 4.83
CA VAL A 195 -2.63 3.01 3.47
C VAL A 195 -3.91 2.76 2.67
N GLU A 196 -4.46 3.80 2.05
CA GLU A 196 -5.77 3.78 1.41
C GLU A 196 -5.66 4.27 -0.05
N LEU A 197 -6.32 3.57 -0.98
CA LEU A 197 -6.47 4.01 -2.37
C LEU A 197 -7.81 4.72 -2.55
N TRP A 198 -7.80 5.92 -3.13
CA TRP A 198 -9.01 6.72 -3.27
C TRP A 198 -9.95 6.23 -4.38
N ASP A 199 -9.42 5.98 -5.58
CA ASP A 199 -10.21 5.60 -6.75
C ASP A 199 -10.60 4.12 -6.70
N PHE A 200 -9.65 3.25 -6.32
CA PHE A 200 -9.86 1.79 -6.28
C PHE A 200 -10.36 1.27 -4.92
N GLY A 201 -10.23 2.05 -3.85
CA GLY A 201 -10.84 1.75 -2.54
C GLY A 201 -10.18 0.61 -1.75
N ASP A 202 -9.00 0.15 -2.16
CA ASP A 202 -8.24 -0.86 -1.41
C ASP A 202 -7.54 -0.26 -0.20
N VAL A 203 -7.39 -1.05 0.86
CA VAL A 203 -6.85 -0.60 2.16
C VAL A 203 -5.95 -1.66 2.78
N ALA A 204 -4.75 -1.24 3.17
CA ALA A 204 -3.82 -2.04 3.96
C ALA A 204 -3.56 -1.37 5.32
N ALA A 205 -3.43 -2.16 6.39
CA ALA A 205 -3.22 -1.65 7.74
C ALA A 205 -1.87 -2.11 8.31
N GLY A 206 -1.26 -1.26 9.12
CA GLY A 206 -0.01 -1.55 9.81
C GLY A 206 0.06 -0.94 11.21
N ASN A 207 1.09 -1.33 11.95
CA ASN A 207 1.39 -0.72 13.24
C ASN A 207 2.89 -0.76 13.56
N ALA A 208 3.35 0.25 14.28
CA ALA A 208 4.72 0.36 14.79
C ALA A 208 4.69 0.76 16.26
N THR A 209 5.60 0.19 17.07
CA THR A 209 5.75 0.58 18.48
C THR A 209 6.79 1.68 18.61
N ILE A 210 6.52 2.69 19.43
CA ILE A 210 7.51 3.70 19.75
C ILE A 210 8.42 3.17 20.83
N GLU A 211 9.72 3.15 20.55
CA GLU A 211 10.72 2.63 21.47
C GLU A 211 10.72 3.42 22.77
N THR A 212 10.80 2.72 23.90
CA THR A 212 11.08 3.33 25.20
C THR A 212 12.59 3.46 25.35
N PRO A 213 13.15 4.68 25.43
CA PRO A 213 14.57 4.85 25.69
C PRO A 213 14.95 4.16 27.00
N ASP A 214 16.12 3.54 27.04
CA ASP A 214 16.64 2.95 28.27
C ASP A 214 16.69 4.00 29.40
N GLY A 215 16.33 3.59 30.61
CA GLY A 215 16.42 4.44 31.80
C GLY A 215 17.84 4.96 32.05
N PRO A 216 18.03 5.92 32.98
CA PRO A 216 19.36 6.43 33.27
C PRO A 216 20.24 5.33 33.88
N SER A 217 21.51 5.28 33.47
CA SER A 217 22.49 4.34 33.99
C SER A 217 23.74 5.11 34.42
N LEU A 218 23.68 5.67 35.62
CA LEU A 218 24.76 6.46 36.18
C LEU A 218 25.87 5.58 36.74
N GLN A 219 27.11 5.89 36.38
CA GLN A 219 28.30 5.21 36.83
C GLN A 219 29.36 6.24 37.25
N LEU A 220 29.94 6.06 38.44
CA LEU A 220 31.17 6.73 38.82
C LEU A 220 32.32 6.15 37.99
N GLU A 221 32.76 6.89 36.98
CA GLU A 221 33.80 6.46 36.05
C GLU A 221 35.18 6.60 36.69
N SER A 222 35.43 7.73 37.36
CA SER A 222 36.71 7.97 38.03
C SER A 222 36.57 8.85 39.26
N ALA A 223 37.51 8.68 40.19
CA ALA A 223 37.76 9.58 41.30
C ALA A 223 39.28 9.69 41.50
N THR A 224 39.80 10.91 41.42
CA THR A 224 41.24 11.20 41.45
C THR A 224 41.56 12.17 42.57
N ALA A 225 42.46 11.75 43.45
CA ALA A 225 42.96 12.53 44.58
C ALA A 225 44.48 12.77 44.45
N PRO A 226 45.03 13.83 45.06
CA PRO A 226 46.48 14.02 45.17
C PRO A 226 47.12 12.91 46.02
N GLU A 227 48.35 12.51 45.66
CA GLU A 227 49.12 11.48 46.38
C GLU A 227 49.60 11.97 47.77
N VAL A 228 49.84 13.27 47.89
CA VAL A 228 50.31 13.91 49.13
C VAL A 228 49.46 15.13 49.41
N VAL A 229 49.01 15.27 50.66
CA VAL A 229 48.37 16.47 51.18
C VAL A 229 49.22 16.96 52.36
N GLU A 230 49.60 18.23 52.33
CA GLU A 230 50.37 18.86 53.41
C GLU A 230 49.56 18.94 54.70
N THR A 231 50.22 19.05 55.84
CA THR A 231 49.52 19.26 57.12
C THR A 231 48.79 20.60 57.09
N ASN A 232 47.47 20.59 57.39
CA ASN A 232 46.54 21.72 57.20
C ASN A 232 46.33 22.14 55.72
N GLY A 233 46.69 21.28 54.76
CA GLY A 233 46.34 21.43 53.35
C GLY A 233 44.94 20.91 53.05
N ILE A 234 44.35 21.39 51.97
CA ILE A 234 43.04 20.93 51.49
C ILE A 234 43.25 19.71 50.59
N LEU A 235 42.60 18.59 50.93
CA LEU A 235 42.38 17.46 50.03
C LEU A 235 41.32 17.86 49.01
N THR A 236 41.60 17.73 47.72
CA THR A 236 40.62 17.89 46.65
C THR A 236 40.54 16.61 45.83
N VAL A 237 39.35 16.02 45.73
CA VAL A 237 39.06 14.84 44.93
C VAL A 237 38.21 15.25 43.74
N ASN A 238 38.73 15.07 42.53
CA ASN A 238 37.97 15.27 41.30
C ASN A 238 37.29 13.96 40.93
N TYR A 239 36.03 14.00 40.50
CA TYR A 239 35.31 12.82 40.04
C TYR A 239 34.73 13.01 38.64
N THR A 240 34.41 11.89 37.98
CA THR A 240 33.69 11.84 36.72
C THR A 240 32.53 10.86 36.84
N LEU A 241 31.32 11.33 36.58
CA LEU A 241 30.11 10.52 36.43
C LEU A 241 29.79 10.38 34.95
N THR A 242 29.47 9.17 34.50
CA THR A 242 29.00 8.86 33.14
C THR A 242 27.56 8.36 33.21
N ASN A 243 26.73 8.72 32.24
CA ASN A 243 25.40 8.13 32.05
C ASN A 243 25.39 7.26 30.79
N ASN A 244 25.39 5.94 30.97
CA ASN A 244 25.31 4.98 29.87
C ASN A 244 23.86 4.68 29.44
N GLY A 245 22.87 5.34 30.05
CA GLY A 245 21.45 5.17 29.76
C GLY A 245 20.94 6.10 28.64
N GLY A 246 19.75 5.79 28.12
CA GLY A 246 19.08 6.53 27.04
C GLY A 246 18.31 7.77 27.50
N THR A 247 18.25 8.03 28.81
CA THR A 247 17.56 9.18 29.41
C THR A 247 18.45 9.89 30.43
N ASN A 248 18.21 11.18 30.66
CA ASN A 248 18.97 11.96 31.64
C ASN A 248 18.84 11.34 33.04
N GLY A 249 19.97 11.23 33.75
CA GLY A 249 20.03 10.73 35.11
C GLY A 249 20.44 11.82 36.08
N THR A 250 19.91 11.77 37.31
CA THR A 250 20.36 12.64 38.41
C THR A 250 20.83 11.77 39.56
N GLU A 251 22.11 11.87 39.92
CA GLU A 251 22.62 11.30 41.16
C GLU A 251 22.21 12.21 42.32
N SER A 252 21.65 11.63 43.38
CA SER A 252 21.14 12.41 44.51
C SER A 252 22.29 13.09 45.25
N ALA A 253 23.41 12.38 45.42
CA ALA A 253 24.60 12.91 46.05
C ALA A 253 25.89 12.20 45.59
N VAL A 254 26.95 12.98 45.34
CA VAL A 254 28.33 12.48 45.28
C VAL A 254 29.02 12.96 46.55
N GLU A 255 29.34 12.02 47.44
CA GLU A 255 29.84 12.31 48.78
C GLU A 255 31.34 12.02 48.90
N LEU A 256 32.06 12.93 49.55
CA LEU A 256 33.42 12.68 50.02
C LEU A 256 33.32 12.18 51.46
N VAL A 257 33.59 10.89 51.66
CA VAL A 257 33.53 10.25 52.98
C VAL A 257 34.94 9.99 53.49
N ILE A 258 35.28 10.55 54.65
CA ILE A 258 36.55 10.35 55.33
C ILE A 258 36.26 9.76 56.71
N ASN A 259 36.84 8.59 57.02
CA ASN A 259 36.63 7.89 58.28
C ASN A 259 35.12 7.74 58.64
N ASP A 260 34.32 7.29 57.67
CA ASP A 260 32.87 7.10 57.80
C ASP A 260 32.06 8.39 58.08
N THR A 261 32.66 9.57 57.86
CA THR A 261 31.99 10.88 57.99
C THR A 261 31.92 11.54 56.61
N VAL A 262 30.72 12.02 56.24
CA VAL A 262 30.54 12.83 55.02
C VAL A 262 31.13 14.22 55.30
N GLU A 263 32.16 14.58 54.55
CA GLU A 263 32.90 15.84 54.72
C GLU A 263 32.51 16.89 53.67
N ASP A 264 32.16 16.45 52.47
CA ASP A 264 31.69 17.30 51.38
C ASP A 264 30.68 16.55 50.50
N THR A 265 29.80 17.27 49.81
CA THR A 265 28.74 16.68 48.99
C THR A 265 28.34 17.59 47.84
N ASP A 266 28.41 17.04 46.63
CA ASP A 266 27.70 17.59 45.47
C ASP A 266 26.33 16.93 45.41
N THR A 267 25.25 17.73 45.39
CA THR A 267 23.88 17.21 45.37
C THR A 267 23.23 17.43 44.02
N ASN A 268 22.34 16.51 43.64
CA ASN A 268 21.55 16.58 42.41
C ASN A 268 22.40 16.72 41.13
N VAL A 269 23.48 15.93 41.04
CA VAL A 269 24.38 15.96 39.88
C VAL A 269 23.66 15.32 38.70
N THR A 270 23.29 16.12 37.71
CA THR A 270 22.56 15.66 36.53
C THR A 270 23.51 15.40 35.39
N VAL A 271 23.42 14.20 34.81
CA VAL A 271 24.23 13.74 33.67
C VAL A 271 23.29 13.45 32.49
N PRO A 272 23.39 14.20 31.38
CA PRO A 272 22.62 13.93 30.17
C PRO A 272 22.82 12.50 29.67
N ALA A 273 21.85 11.96 28.93
CA ALA A 273 21.96 10.63 28.31
C ALA A 273 23.22 10.52 27.44
N GLY A 274 23.99 9.44 27.61
CA GLY A 274 25.22 9.20 26.84
C GLY A 274 26.40 10.14 27.14
N ASP A 275 26.30 11.00 28.15
CA ASP A 275 27.29 12.05 28.45
C ASP A 275 28.03 11.80 29.77
N THR A 276 29.01 12.66 30.06
CA THR A 276 29.81 12.67 31.29
C THR A 276 29.80 14.04 31.97
N VAL A 277 29.83 14.06 33.30
CA VAL A 277 29.98 15.28 34.10
C VAL A 277 31.11 15.10 35.10
N THR A 278 31.91 16.14 35.27
CA THR A 278 32.99 16.18 36.26
C THR A 278 32.66 17.14 37.40
N GLY A 279 33.02 16.76 38.62
CA GLY A 279 32.93 17.63 39.80
C GLY A 279 34.14 17.49 40.71
N SER A 280 34.13 18.20 41.84
CA SER A 280 35.22 18.19 42.80
C SER A 280 34.71 18.34 44.22
N LEU A 281 35.24 17.53 45.13
CA LEU A 281 34.91 17.54 46.55
C LEU A 281 36.17 17.85 47.37
N SER A 282 36.03 18.54 48.49
CA SER A 282 37.16 19.06 49.26
C SER A 282 37.04 18.90 50.77
N PHE A 283 38.17 18.70 51.45
CA PHE A 283 38.26 18.60 52.91
C PHE A 283 39.56 19.28 53.39
N GLY A 284 39.52 20.06 54.48
CA GLY A 284 40.70 20.77 55.01
C GLY A 284 40.51 21.37 56.39
#